data_AF-A0A081D6F9-F1
#
_entry.id   AF-A0A081D6F9-F1
#
_cell.length_a   1.000
_cell.length_b   1.000
_cell.length_c   1.000
_cell.angle_alpha   90.00
_cell.angle_beta   90.00
_cell.angle_gamma   90.00
#
_symmetry.space_group_name_H-M   'P 1'
#
loop_
_entity.id
_entity.type
_entity.pdbx_description
1 polymer ?
#
loop_
_entity_poly.entity_id
_entity_poly.type
_entity_poly.pdbx_seq_one_letter_code
_entity_poly.pdbx_strand_id
1 'polypeptide(L)'
;MAIPLINSVVSWFLKKRIHDMELFMKHPQELQNNLLMDMIRFARHTEVGKKYGFADMKSYRDFADRVPLGNYNDVQDDIERCKNGENNILWPTPIKWFA
;
A
#
# COMPACT_ATOMS: atom_id res chain seq x y z
N MET A 1 32.80 24.28 -3.42
CA MET A 1 31.77 25.23 -3.89
C MET A 1 30.60 24.40 -4.40
N ALA A 2 29.43 24.44 -3.76
CA ALA A 2 28.27 23.71 -4.27
C ALA A 2 27.92 24.25 -5.65
N ILE A 3 27.81 23.39 -6.66
CA ILE A 3 27.44 23.79 -8.02
C ILE A 3 26.02 24.36 -7.93
N PRO A 4 25.78 25.66 -8.22
CA PRO A 4 24.50 26.34 -7.97
C PRO A 4 23.27 25.61 -8.53
N LEU A 5 23.48 24.86 -9.62
CA LEU A 5 22.47 24.02 -10.25
C LEU A 5 21.95 22.91 -9.32
N ILE A 6 22.82 22.24 -8.54
CA ILE A 6 22.43 21.17 -7.61
C ILE A 6 21.53 21.72 -6.50
N ASN A 7 21.86 22.88 -5.95
CA ASN A 7 21.05 23.53 -4.91
C ASN A 7 19.66 23.91 -5.44
N SER A 8 19.57 24.35 -6.69
CA SER A 8 18.29 24.71 -7.32
C SER A 8 17.39 23.50 -7.55
N VAL A 9 17.95 22.37 -8.00
CA VAL A 9 17.22 21.12 -8.24
C VAL A 9 16.73 20.52 -6.93
N VAL A 10 17.58 20.46 -5.90
CA VAL A 10 17.20 20.00 -4.57
C VAL A 10 16.10 20.90 -3.98
N SER A 11 16.24 22.22 -4.09
CA SER A 11 15.23 23.16 -3.58
C SER A 11 13.88 23.01 -4.29
N TRP A 12 13.88 22.82 -5.61
CA TRP A 12 12.67 22.56 -6.37
C TRP A 12 12.00 21.23 -5.97
N PHE A 13 12.80 20.17 -5.82
CA PHE A 13 12.30 18.87 -5.37
C PHE A 13 11.66 18.95 -3.97
N LEU A 14 12.33 19.62 -3.02
CA LEU A 14 11.79 19.81 -1.67
C LEU A 14 10.51 20.64 -1.68
N LYS A 15 10.43 21.71 -2.47
CA LYS A 15 9.20 22.50 -2.65
C LYS A 15 8.05 21.64 -3.18
N LYS A 16 8.32 20.77 -4.16
CA LYS A 16 7.32 19.82 -4.66
C LYS A 16 6.86 18.87 -3.55
N ARG A 17 7.76 18.30 -2.76
CA ARG A 17 7.40 17.41 -1.65
C ARG A 17 6.53 18.10 -0.59
N ILE A 18 6.85 19.35 -0.23
CA ILE A 18 6.03 20.15 0.70
C ILE A 18 4.64 20.37 0.12
N HIS A 19 4.55 20.75 -1.17
CA HIS A 19 3.28 20.92 -1.85
C HIS A 19 2.44 19.63 -1.87
N ASP A 20 3.07 18.47 -2.14
CA ASP A 20 2.39 17.18 -2.08
C ASP A 20 1.84 16.91 -0.67
N MET A 21 2.63 17.19 0.38
CA MET A 21 2.20 17.03 1.77
C MET A 21 1.00 17.93 2.10
N GLU A 22 0.99 19.17 1.62
CA GLU A 22 -0.16 20.07 1.77
C GLU A 22 -1.40 19.50 1.08
N LEU A 23 -1.25 18.91 -0.11
CA LEU A 23 -2.37 18.27 -0.81
C LEU A 23 -2.90 17.07 -0.02
N PHE A 24 -2.01 16.25 0.56
CA PHE A 24 -2.41 15.12 1.42
C PHE A 24 -3.22 15.59 2.63
N MET A 25 -2.83 16.71 3.25
CA MET A 25 -3.54 17.28 4.39
C MET A 25 -4.87 17.92 3.99
N LYS A 26 -4.97 18.51 2.79
CA LYS A 26 -6.19 19.14 2.28
C LYS A 26 -7.25 18.12 1.81
N HIS A 27 -6.81 16.98 1.25
CA HIS A 27 -7.68 15.95 0.67
C HIS A 27 -7.42 14.55 1.24
N PRO A 28 -7.46 14.35 2.56
CA PRO A 28 -7.02 13.11 3.19
C PRO A 28 -7.91 11.90 2.83
N GLN A 29 -9.22 12.11 2.72
CA GLN A 29 -10.17 11.03 2.41
C GLN A 29 -10.00 10.50 0.99
N GLU A 30 -9.88 11.39 0.01
CA GLU A 30 -9.65 11.03 -1.39
C GLU A 30 -8.30 10.30 -1.53
N LEU A 31 -7.25 10.82 -0.89
CA LEU A 31 -5.93 10.20 -0.90
C LEU A 31 -5.98 8.78 -0.33
N GLN A 32 -6.59 8.59 0.83
CA GLN A 32 -6.70 7.27 1.48
C GLN A 32 -7.52 6.29 0.65
N ASN A 33 -8.62 6.74 0.05
CA ASN A 33 -9.42 5.89 -0.84
C ASN A 33 -8.62 5.47 -2.08
N ASN A 34 -7.91 6.39 -2.72
CA ASN A 34 -7.08 6.06 -3.88
C ASN A 34 -5.95 5.09 -3.51
N LEU A 35 -5.27 5.33 -2.39
CA LEU A 35 -4.23 4.43 -1.86
C LEU A 35 -4.78 3.02 -1.62
N LEU A 36 -5.93 2.90 -0.95
CA LEU A 36 -6.58 1.61 -0.71
C LEU A 36 -6.90 0.90 -2.03
N MET A 37 -7.51 1.60 -2.98
CA MET A 37 -7.89 1.00 -4.26
C MET A 37 -6.66 0.57 -5.09
N ASP A 38 -5.56 1.31 -5.02
CA ASP A 38 -4.31 0.92 -5.65
C ASP A 38 -3.70 -0.33 -5.00
N MET A 39 -3.72 -0.42 -3.67
CA MET A 39 -3.26 -1.61 -2.94
C MET A 39 -4.11 -2.85 -3.25
N ILE A 40 -5.44 -2.72 -3.26
CA ILE A 40 -6.38 -3.79 -3.62
C ILE A 40 -6.11 -4.27 -5.05
N ARG A 41 -6.01 -3.34 -6.01
CA ARG A 41 -5.72 -3.67 -7.42
C ARG A 41 -4.38 -4.37 -7.55
N PHE A 42 -3.35 -3.90 -6.86
CA PHE A 42 -2.02 -4.50 -6.91
C PHE A 42 -2.03 -5.93 -6.35
N ALA A 43 -2.71 -6.14 -5.21
CA ALA A 43 -2.78 -7.44 -4.54
C ALA A 43 -3.86 -8.39 -5.08
N ARG A 44 -4.62 -8.02 -6.12
CA ARG A 44 -5.81 -8.79 -6.56
C ARG A 44 -5.56 -10.26 -6.94
N HIS A 45 -4.32 -10.61 -7.28
CA HIS A 45 -3.94 -11.96 -7.70
C HIS A 45 -3.25 -12.78 -6.59
N THR A 46 -3.09 -12.23 -5.40
CA THR A 46 -2.57 -12.96 -4.24
C THR A 46 -3.62 -13.94 -3.71
N GLU A 47 -3.19 -14.87 -2.86
CA GLU A 47 -4.12 -15.78 -2.17
C GLU A 47 -5.17 -15.00 -1.36
N VAL A 48 -4.75 -13.98 -0.60
CA VAL A 48 -5.65 -13.07 0.12
C VAL A 48 -6.56 -12.30 -0.83
N GLY A 49 -6.01 -11.80 -1.95
CA GLY A 49 -6.79 -11.05 -2.93
C GLY A 49 -7.88 -11.90 -3.57
N LYS A 50 -7.61 -13.19 -3.83
CA LYS A 50 -8.61 -14.14 -4.29
C LYS A 50 -9.62 -14.48 -3.20
N LYS A 51 -9.16 -14.72 -1.96
CA LYS A 51 -9.99 -15.06 -0.79
C LYS A 51 -11.08 -14.01 -0.54
N TYR A 52 -10.73 -12.73 -0.63
CA TYR A 52 -11.68 -11.64 -0.36
C TYR A 52 -12.28 -10.99 -1.63
N GLY A 53 -11.93 -11.47 -2.82
CA GLY A 53 -12.46 -10.93 -4.08
C GLY A 53 -12.00 -9.50 -4.36
N PHE A 54 -10.69 -9.26 -4.37
CA PHE A 54 -10.12 -7.93 -4.66
C PHE A 54 -10.26 -7.54 -6.14
N ALA A 55 -10.44 -8.50 -7.05
CA ALA A 55 -10.52 -8.24 -8.48
C ALA A 55 -11.78 -7.45 -8.90
N ASP A 56 -12.88 -7.58 -8.15
CA ASP A 56 -14.16 -6.93 -8.44
C ASP A 56 -14.53 -5.81 -7.46
N MET A 57 -13.71 -5.55 -6.42
CA MET A 57 -13.87 -4.43 -5.50
C MET A 57 -13.72 -3.08 -6.21
N LYS A 58 -14.67 -2.16 -5.97
CA LYS A 58 -14.70 -0.82 -6.60
C LYS A 58 -14.79 0.32 -5.60
N SER A 59 -15.00 0.02 -4.33
CA SER A 59 -15.19 1.02 -3.29
C SER A 59 -14.67 0.57 -1.94
N TYR A 60 -14.44 1.53 -1.05
CA TYR A 60 -14.18 1.26 0.37
C TYR A 60 -15.28 0.40 1.01
N ARG A 61 -16.54 0.58 0.59
CA ARG A 61 -17.66 -0.23 1.11
C ARG A 61 -17.52 -1.70 0.75
N ASP A 62 -17.14 -2.02 -0.49
CA ASP A 62 -16.88 -3.41 -0.90
C ASP A 62 -15.75 -4.04 -0.08
N PHE A 63 -14.70 -3.26 0.21
CA PHE A 63 -13.61 -3.70 1.06
C PHE A 63 -14.08 -3.96 2.50
N ALA A 64 -14.78 -2.99 3.10
CA ALA A 64 -15.27 -3.09 4.48
C ALA A 64 -16.28 -4.22 4.68
N ASP A 65 -17.11 -4.51 3.68
CA ASP A 65 -18.12 -5.58 3.74
C ASP A 65 -17.50 -6.98 3.59
N ARG A 66 -16.33 -7.11 2.95
CA ARG A 66 -15.72 -8.42 2.62
C ARG A 66 -14.47 -8.75 3.42
N VAL A 67 -13.72 -7.75 3.88
CA VAL A 67 -12.48 -7.94 4.64
C VAL A 67 -12.77 -7.76 6.13
N PRO A 68 -12.75 -8.85 6.93
CA PRO A 68 -13.04 -8.76 8.35
C PRO A 68 -11.93 -8.01 9.09
N LEU A 69 -12.30 -7.33 10.17
CA LEU A 69 -11.32 -6.89 11.16
C LEU A 69 -10.75 -8.13 11.85
N GLY A 70 -9.42 -8.18 11.93
CA GLY A 70 -8.70 -9.29 12.52
C GLY A 70 -7.53 -8.83 13.38
N ASN A 71 -6.96 -9.79 14.11
CA ASN A 71 -5.77 -9.66 14.92
C ASN A 71 -4.61 -10.47 14.29
N TYR A 72 -3.44 -10.46 14.94
CA TYR A 72 -2.25 -11.14 14.44
C TYR A 72 -2.46 -12.65 14.21
N ASN A 73 -3.17 -13.32 15.11
CA ASN A 73 -3.38 -14.77 15.04
C ASN A 73 -4.18 -15.17 13.79
N ASP A 74 -5.03 -14.27 13.28
CA ASP A 74 -5.87 -14.53 12.10
C ASP A 74 -5.03 -14.61 10.80
N VAL A 75 -3.81 -14.08 10.81
CA VAL A 75 -2.89 -14.05 9.66
C VAL A 75 -1.54 -14.72 9.95
N GLN A 76 -1.36 -15.27 11.16
CA GLN A 76 -0.07 -15.83 11.59
C GLN A 76 0.39 -16.98 10.67
N ASP A 77 -0.53 -17.87 10.29
CA ASP A 77 -0.21 -19.00 9.41
C ASP A 77 0.24 -18.54 8.02
N ASP A 78 -0.41 -17.52 7.45
CA ASP A 78 -0.01 -16.91 6.18
C ASP A 78 1.37 -16.25 6.28
N ILE A 79 1.66 -15.58 7.40
CA ILE A 79 2.99 -15.00 7.67
C ILE A 79 4.05 -16.10 7.77
N GLU A 80 3.76 -17.21 8.43
CA GLU A 80 4.70 -18.32 8.59
C GLU A 80 5.00 -19.00 7.26
N ARG A 81 3.98 -19.20 6.42
CA ARG A 81 4.17 -19.66 5.03
C ARG A 81 5.06 -18.70 4.25
N CYS A 82 4.85 -17.39 4.38
CA CYS A 82 5.73 -16.39 3.76
C CYS A 82 7.18 -16.47 4.26
N LYS A 83 7.40 -16.69 5.56
CA LYS A 83 8.75 -16.88 6.12
C LYS A 83 9.43 -18.14 5.60
N ASN A 84 8.64 -19.19 5.35
CA ASN A 84 9.12 -20.45 4.77
C ASN A 84 9.32 -20.39 3.24
N GLY A 85 9.15 -19.21 2.63
CA GLY A 85 9.49 -18.95 1.23
C GLY A 85 8.32 -18.99 0.26
N GLU A 86 7.09 -19.22 0.74
CA GLU A 86 5.91 -19.10 -0.11
C GLU A 86 5.63 -17.63 -0.44
N ASN A 87 5.50 -17.33 -1.73
CA ASN A 87 5.27 -15.98 -2.22
C ASN A 87 3.80 -15.81 -2.66
N ASN A 88 3.37 -14.56 -2.86
CA ASN A 88 2.05 -14.22 -3.41
C ASN A 88 0.86 -14.68 -2.54
N ILE A 89 1.05 -14.78 -1.22
CA ILE A 89 -0.02 -15.04 -0.23
C ILE A 89 -0.66 -13.72 0.22
N LEU A 90 0.08 -12.92 0.98
CA LEU A 90 -0.36 -11.62 1.52
C LEU A 90 -0.09 -10.47 0.52
N TRP A 91 1.04 -10.53 -0.19
CA TRP A 91 1.51 -9.47 -1.07
C TRP A 91 2.16 -10.08 -2.32
N PRO A 92 2.01 -9.45 -3.52
CA PRO A 92 2.42 -10.09 -4.77
C PRO A 92 3.93 -10.07 -5.03
N THR A 93 4.69 -9.21 -4.34
CA THR A 93 6.16 -9.19 -4.45
C THR A 93 6.80 -9.96 -3.29
N PRO A 94 8.01 -10.54 -3.48
CA PRO A 94 8.71 -11.24 -2.41
C PRO A 94 8.90 -10.39 -1.16
N ILE A 95 8.54 -10.94 0.01
CA ILE A 95 8.73 -10.31 1.31
C ILE A 95 10.15 -10.63 1.79
N LYS A 96 10.98 -9.59 1.97
CA LYS A 96 12.40 -9.74 2.34
C LYS A 96 12.68 -9.54 3.83
N TRP A 97 11.79 -8.82 4.51
CA TRP A 97 11.98 -8.40 5.89
C TRP A 97 10.65 -8.57 6.64
N PHE A 98 10.75 -9.04 7.88
CA PHE A 98 9.65 -9.14 8.83
C PHE A 98 10.03 -8.31 10.05
N ALA A 99 9.11 -7.49 10.56
CA ALA A 99 9.31 -6.58 11.69
C ALA A 99 8.41 -6.97 12.85
#